data_AF-A0A428SWR5-F1
#
_entry.id   AF-A0A428SWR5-F1
#
_cell.length_a   1.000
_cell.length_b   1.000
_cell.length_c   1.000
_cell.angle_alpha   90.00
_cell.angle_beta   90.00
_cell.angle_gamma   90.00
#
_symmetry.space_group_name_H-M   'P 1'
#
loop_
_entity.id
_entity.type
_entity.pdbx_description
1 polymer ?
#
loop_
_entity_poly.entity_id
_entity_poly.type
_entity_poly.pdbx_seq_one_letter_code
_entity_poly.pdbx_strand_id
1 'polypeptide(L)'
;MHTANLNTADTLQEFVLMPKLDKIFKGLSEKVEVLLNQHQEGHPITYNDSFIDTLQQIRMERRTAEIFDKLKAKFGGVEILTSNTINYSRFNLKDVAKSLASPPKSDMNYFAAEEVLDALESYYKVAMKRFIDDVAVEAIEASLVAELGKLIDPVSVSMMSNKDLNQVAGETETSKMLRKDLETELGVLKGGMAICRQFAGFGFLDLVRDGLDPDSDAEPEPDSDQDDASDSDSQVEAEAEDIPQEETPSMSDNAGQGSSSQDHLWNFGVVKPQPEADPEPSIDYDSPREVPYRLTKKERKKRKLKEMKEKTLREAKSLS
;
A
#
# COMPACT_ATOMS: atom_id res chain seq x y z
N MET A 1 -6.57 -12.94 17.37
CA MET A 1 -7.69 -13.50 16.59
C MET A 1 -7.17 -14.81 16.00
N HIS A 2 -7.39 -15.94 16.69
CA HIS A 2 -6.69 -17.22 16.42
C HIS A 2 -7.69 -18.38 16.20
N THR A 3 -8.90 -18.06 15.74
CA THR A 3 -10.02 -19.01 15.63
C THR A 3 -10.30 -19.51 14.21
N ALA A 4 -9.47 -19.18 13.23
CA ALA A 4 -9.54 -19.78 11.90
C ALA A 4 -8.66 -21.04 11.87
N ASN A 5 -9.24 -22.18 11.51
CA ASN A 5 -8.49 -23.39 11.17
C ASN A 5 -7.47 -23.02 10.07
N LEU A 6 -6.20 -23.44 10.19
CA LEU A 6 -5.15 -23.07 9.22
C LEU A 6 -5.57 -23.43 7.79
N ASN A 7 -6.20 -24.60 7.61
CA ASN A 7 -6.70 -25.05 6.33
C ASN A 7 -7.74 -24.08 5.73
N THR A 8 -8.59 -23.48 6.55
CA THR A 8 -9.60 -22.49 6.12
C THR A 8 -8.95 -21.15 5.76
N ALA A 9 -7.86 -20.77 6.43
CA ALA A 9 -7.11 -19.57 6.09
C ALA A 9 -6.39 -19.72 4.74
N ASP A 10 -5.79 -20.89 4.51
CA ASP A 10 -5.10 -21.21 3.26
C ASP A 10 -6.07 -21.25 2.07
N THR A 11 -7.22 -21.92 2.21
CA THR A 11 -8.24 -21.96 1.15
C THR A 11 -8.87 -20.60 0.87
N LEU A 12 -9.11 -19.79 1.92
CA LEU A 12 -9.59 -18.41 1.76
C LEU A 12 -8.56 -17.57 0.99
N GLN A 13 -7.28 -17.67 1.35
CA GLN A 13 -6.22 -16.95 0.68
C GLN A 13 -6.13 -17.32 -0.80
N GLU A 14 -6.06 -18.60 -1.13
CA GLU A 14 -5.87 -19.09 -2.50
C GLU A 14 -7.08 -18.84 -3.39
N PHE A 15 -8.30 -19.13 -2.91
CA PHE A 15 -9.50 -19.08 -3.76
C PHE A 15 -10.20 -17.73 -3.78
N VAL A 16 -10.05 -16.92 -2.73
CA VAL A 16 -10.78 -15.65 -2.60
C VAL A 16 -9.86 -14.44 -2.66
N LEU A 17 -8.74 -14.44 -1.94
CA LEU A 17 -7.88 -13.25 -1.85
C LEU A 17 -6.99 -13.09 -3.07
N MET A 18 -6.25 -14.13 -3.45
CA MET A 18 -5.30 -14.05 -4.57
C MET A 18 -5.97 -13.61 -5.89
N PRO A 19 -7.12 -14.18 -6.32
CA PRO A 19 -7.75 -13.77 -7.58
C PRO A 19 -8.24 -12.31 -7.56
N LYS A 20 -8.71 -11.84 -6.40
CA LYS A 20 -9.14 -10.45 -6.24
C LYS A 20 -7.94 -9.49 -6.22
N LEU A 21 -6.85 -9.87 -5.55
CA LEU A 21 -5.60 -9.10 -5.53
C LEU A 21 -4.96 -9.02 -6.91
N ASP A 22 -4.93 -10.11 -7.67
CA ASP A 22 -4.42 -10.13 -9.04
C ASP A 22 -5.21 -9.17 -9.94
N LYS A 23 -6.54 -9.12 -9.76
CA LYS A 23 -7.39 -8.18 -10.50
C LYS A 23 -7.09 -6.73 -10.13
N ILE A 24 -6.89 -6.44 -8.83
CA ILE A 24 -6.49 -5.10 -8.37
C ILE A 24 -5.13 -4.73 -8.95
N PHE A 25 -4.18 -5.65 -8.90
CA PHE A 25 -2.83 -5.42 -9.41
C PHE A 25 -2.80 -5.18 -10.92
N LYS A 26 -3.58 -5.94 -11.68
CA LYS A 26 -3.74 -5.69 -13.11
C LYS A 26 -4.29 -4.29 -13.37
N GLY A 27 -5.32 -3.87 -12.65
CA GLY A 27 -5.89 -2.52 -12.77
C GLY A 27 -4.90 -1.42 -12.36
N LEU A 28 -4.09 -1.65 -11.33
CA LEU A 28 -3.00 -0.77 -10.92
C LEU A 28 -1.97 -0.62 -12.05
N SER A 29 -1.52 -1.73 -12.63
CA SER A 29 -0.56 -1.73 -13.74
C SER A 29 -1.08 -0.95 -14.94
N GLU A 30 -2.33 -1.20 -15.34
CA GLU A 30 -2.98 -0.47 -16.45
C GLU A 30 -3.05 1.04 -16.16
N LYS A 31 -3.40 1.44 -14.93
CA LYS A 31 -3.41 2.86 -14.53
C LYS A 31 -2.03 3.50 -14.60
N VAL A 32 -1.00 2.83 -14.08
CA VAL A 32 0.38 3.34 -14.10
C VAL A 32 0.87 3.51 -15.54
N GLU A 33 0.55 2.56 -16.43
CA GLU A 33 0.88 2.65 -17.85
C GLU A 33 0.20 3.86 -18.51
N VAL A 34 -1.08 4.11 -18.21
CA VAL A 34 -1.79 5.30 -18.70
C VAL A 34 -1.13 6.59 -18.19
N LEU A 35 -0.79 6.67 -16.90
CA LEU A 35 -0.10 7.82 -16.32
C LEU A 35 1.26 8.06 -16.98
N LEU A 36 2.01 6.99 -17.25
CA LEU A 36 3.31 7.07 -17.90
C LEU A 36 3.19 7.54 -19.36
N ASN A 37 2.24 6.99 -20.11
CA ASN A 37 2.02 7.31 -21.52
C ASN A 37 1.66 8.80 -21.71
N GLN A 38 0.93 9.40 -20.78
CA GLN A 38 0.64 10.85 -20.79
C GLN A 38 1.90 11.71 -20.78
N HIS A 39 2.99 11.25 -20.15
CA HIS A 39 4.26 11.96 -20.08
C HIS A 39 5.22 11.60 -21.23
N GLN A 40 5.06 10.44 -21.87
CA GLN A 40 5.93 9.99 -22.97
C GLN A 40 5.42 10.43 -24.36
N GLU A 41 4.12 10.29 -24.62
CA GLU A 41 3.51 10.56 -25.92
C GLU A 41 2.76 11.90 -25.96
N GLY A 42 2.44 12.45 -24.79
CA GLY A 42 1.71 13.70 -24.65
C GLY A 42 2.54 14.95 -24.95
N HIS A 43 1.85 16.05 -25.23
CA HIS A 43 2.49 17.35 -25.36
C HIS A 43 2.93 17.88 -23.99
N PRO A 44 4.17 18.40 -23.86
CA PRO A 44 4.65 18.97 -22.62
C PRO A 44 3.93 20.29 -22.34
N ILE A 45 2.96 20.25 -21.43
CA ILE A 45 2.14 21.41 -21.04
C ILE A 45 2.18 21.53 -19.52
N THR A 46 2.48 22.72 -19.02
CA THR A 46 2.44 23.03 -17.59
C THR A 46 1.89 24.42 -17.32
N TYR A 47 1.05 24.52 -16.30
CA TYR A 47 0.55 25.79 -15.75
C TYR A 47 1.12 26.07 -14.36
N ASN A 48 2.03 25.22 -13.89
CA ASN A 48 2.64 25.36 -12.59
C ASN A 48 3.63 26.55 -12.61
N ASP A 49 3.51 27.45 -11.63
CA ASP A 49 4.36 28.63 -11.49
C ASP A 49 5.85 28.29 -11.28
N SER A 50 6.13 27.16 -10.64
CA SER A 50 7.48 26.63 -10.41
C SER A 50 8.25 26.39 -11.71
N PHE A 51 7.55 26.21 -12.84
CA PHE A 51 8.21 26.15 -14.16
C PHE A 51 8.99 27.44 -14.44
N ILE A 52 8.36 28.60 -14.24
CA ILE A 52 8.98 29.90 -14.51
C ILE A 52 10.13 30.15 -13.54
N ASP A 53 9.96 29.80 -12.27
CA ASP A 53 10.99 30.00 -11.25
C ASP A 53 12.21 29.13 -11.50
N THR A 54 12.01 27.83 -11.82
CA THR A 54 13.10 26.91 -12.14
C THR A 54 13.82 27.30 -13.43
N LEU A 55 13.09 27.72 -14.47
CA LEU A 55 13.67 28.21 -15.71
C LEU A 55 14.52 29.47 -15.49
N GLN A 56 14.04 30.40 -14.66
CA GLN A 56 14.84 31.58 -14.29
C GLN A 56 16.08 31.20 -13.51
N GLN A 57 15.98 30.24 -12.59
CA GLN A 57 17.11 29.75 -11.82
C GLN A 57 18.19 29.15 -12.72
N ILE A 58 17.82 28.23 -13.63
CA ILE A 58 18.74 27.60 -14.60
C ILE A 58 19.45 28.67 -15.43
N ARG A 59 18.70 29.65 -15.96
CA ARG A 59 19.26 30.77 -16.73
C ARG A 59 20.23 31.63 -15.90
N MET A 60 19.92 31.87 -14.63
CA MET A 60 20.78 32.66 -13.74
C MET A 60 22.06 31.90 -13.40
N GLU A 61 21.98 30.62 -13.07
CA GLU A 61 23.13 29.76 -12.76
C GLU A 61 24.10 29.71 -13.93
N ARG A 62 23.58 29.42 -15.14
CA ARG A 62 24.39 29.44 -16.37
C ARG A 62 25.03 30.80 -16.62
N ARG A 63 24.24 31.88 -16.60
CA ARG A 63 24.76 33.23 -16.84
C ARG A 63 25.84 33.59 -15.82
N THR A 64 25.66 33.18 -14.57
CA THR A 64 26.62 33.41 -13.50
C THR A 64 27.91 32.64 -13.76
N ALA A 65 27.84 31.38 -14.21
CA ALA A 65 28.99 30.59 -14.63
C ALA A 65 29.74 31.25 -15.81
N GLU A 66 29.01 31.67 -16.87
CA GLU A 66 29.60 32.37 -18.02
C GLU A 66 30.30 33.69 -17.61
N ILE A 67 29.68 34.44 -16.69
CA ILE A 67 30.27 35.66 -16.11
C ILE A 67 31.56 35.31 -15.36
N PHE A 68 31.54 34.27 -14.54
CA PHE A 68 32.71 33.82 -13.79
C PHE A 68 33.86 33.40 -14.70
N ASP A 69 33.59 32.69 -15.79
CA ASP A 69 34.60 32.28 -16.76
C ASP A 69 35.20 33.49 -17.50
N LYS A 70 34.36 34.45 -17.92
CA LYS A 70 34.83 35.72 -18.51
C LYS A 70 35.69 36.52 -17.53
N LEU A 71 35.33 36.55 -16.24
CA LEU A 71 36.11 37.20 -15.20
C LEU A 71 37.46 36.48 -15.02
N LYS A 72 37.48 35.15 -14.88
CA LYS A 72 38.74 34.36 -14.78
C LYS A 72 39.67 34.63 -15.96
N ALA A 73 39.15 34.69 -17.18
CA ALA A 73 39.92 34.99 -18.38
C ALA A 73 40.51 36.41 -18.38
N LYS A 74 39.77 37.42 -17.89
CA LYS A 74 40.22 38.82 -17.85
C LYS A 74 41.16 39.13 -16.69
N PHE A 75 40.99 38.47 -15.55
CA PHE A 75 41.76 38.70 -14.33
C PHE A 75 42.96 37.74 -14.18
N GLY A 76 43.21 36.86 -15.16
CA GLY A 76 44.48 36.15 -15.31
C GLY A 76 44.70 35.00 -14.33
N GLY A 77 43.84 33.97 -14.38
CA GLY A 77 44.11 32.70 -13.70
C GLY A 77 43.94 32.74 -12.18
N VAL A 78 43.07 33.63 -11.67
CA VAL A 78 42.61 33.54 -10.29
C VAL A 78 41.72 32.30 -10.20
N GLU A 79 42.32 31.20 -9.78
CA GLU A 79 41.70 29.88 -9.62
C GLU A 79 40.49 29.95 -8.67
N ILE A 80 40.47 30.96 -7.78
CA ILE A 80 39.41 31.15 -6.80
C ILE A 80 39.07 32.65 -6.62
N LEU A 81 37.91 33.06 -7.14
CA LEU A 81 37.31 34.39 -6.89
C LEU A 81 36.74 34.52 -5.45
N THR A 82 37.35 33.84 -4.48
CA THR A 82 37.03 33.91 -3.05
C THR A 82 38.01 34.78 -2.28
N SER A 83 39.18 35.06 -2.85
CA SER A 83 40.18 35.88 -2.19
C SER A 83 39.88 37.35 -2.42
N ASN A 84 39.71 38.13 -1.34
CA ASN A 84 39.58 39.60 -1.35
C ASN A 84 40.80 40.34 -1.95
N THR A 85 41.73 39.62 -2.58
CA THR A 85 43.02 40.10 -3.05
C THR A 85 43.09 39.91 -4.56
N ILE A 86 42.57 40.88 -5.30
CA ILE A 86 42.82 40.99 -6.74
C ILE A 86 44.25 41.52 -6.87
N ASN A 87 45.11 40.78 -7.57
CA ASN A 87 46.47 41.24 -7.87
C ASN A 87 46.40 42.65 -8.49
N TYR A 88 47.18 43.61 -7.99
CA TYR A 88 47.07 45.06 -8.28
C TYR A 88 47.46 45.45 -9.73
N SER A 89 46.93 44.75 -10.73
CA SER A 89 47.04 45.15 -12.13
C SER A 89 45.96 46.20 -12.45
N ARG A 90 46.31 47.20 -13.27
CA ARG A 90 45.36 48.21 -13.71
C ARG A 90 44.41 47.59 -14.73
N PHE A 91 43.17 47.36 -14.35
CA PHE A 91 42.13 46.85 -15.26
C PHE A 91 41.25 47.98 -15.79
N ASN A 92 40.94 47.94 -17.08
CA ASN A 92 39.95 48.83 -17.66
C ASN A 92 38.54 48.29 -17.38
N LEU A 93 37.85 48.89 -16.41
CA LEU A 93 36.47 48.53 -16.05
C LEU A 93 35.50 48.63 -17.23
N LYS A 94 35.77 49.54 -18.19
CA LYS A 94 34.94 49.68 -19.41
C LYS A 94 35.05 48.44 -20.30
N ASP A 95 36.23 47.83 -20.37
CA ASP A 95 36.46 46.63 -21.18
C ASP A 95 35.90 45.38 -20.50
N VAL A 96 35.94 45.32 -19.18
CA VAL A 96 35.26 44.29 -18.38
C VAL A 96 33.74 44.40 -18.55
N ALA A 97 33.17 45.60 -18.41
CA ALA A 97 31.74 45.84 -18.61
C ALA A 97 31.28 45.46 -20.03
N LYS A 98 32.06 45.79 -21.06
CA LYS A 98 31.78 45.36 -22.44
C LYS A 98 31.84 43.85 -22.62
N SER A 99 32.80 43.18 -21.98
CA SER A 99 32.94 41.72 -22.03
C SER A 99 31.74 41.01 -21.37
N LEU A 100 31.23 41.57 -20.27
CA LEU A 100 30.06 41.08 -19.54
C LEU A 100 28.75 41.34 -20.31
N ALA A 101 28.62 42.53 -20.91
CA ALA A 101 27.44 42.93 -21.68
C ALA A 101 27.37 42.30 -23.08
N SER A 102 28.45 41.68 -23.56
CA SER A 102 28.45 40.97 -24.84
C SER A 102 27.45 39.81 -24.79
N PRO A 103 26.57 39.67 -25.81
CA PRO A 103 25.63 38.57 -25.89
C PRO A 103 26.39 37.23 -25.85
N PRO A 104 25.80 36.20 -25.21
CA PRO A 104 26.52 34.98 -24.85
C PRO A 104 26.92 34.09 -26.04
N LYS A 105 26.25 34.17 -27.20
CA LYS A 105 26.62 33.44 -28.43
C LYS A 105 26.17 34.20 -29.68
N SER A 106 26.93 34.10 -30.78
CA SER A 106 26.55 34.67 -32.10
C SER A 106 25.69 33.72 -32.94
N ASP A 107 25.66 32.43 -32.61
CA ASP A 107 24.85 31.45 -33.31
C ASP A 107 23.44 31.40 -32.71
N MET A 108 22.47 31.88 -33.48
CA MET A 108 21.06 31.94 -33.11
C MET A 108 20.48 30.54 -32.88
N ASN A 109 20.92 29.53 -33.64
CA ASN A 109 20.41 28.16 -33.50
C ASN A 109 20.90 27.52 -32.20
N TYR A 110 22.18 27.74 -31.86
CA TYR A 110 22.73 27.27 -30.60
C TYR A 110 22.00 27.89 -29.41
N PHE A 111 21.78 29.21 -29.44
CA PHE A 111 21.03 29.90 -28.39
C PHE A 111 19.60 29.38 -28.25
N ALA A 112 18.90 29.15 -29.37
CA ALA A 112 17.56 28.58 -29.35
C ALA A 112 17.54 27.15 -28.77
N ALA A 113 18.52 26.31 -29.14
CA ALA A 113 18.64 24.95 -28.60
C ALA A 113 18.91 24.97 -27.09
N GLU A 114 19.74 25.89 -26.61
CA GLU A 114 20.01 26.10 -25.19
C GLU A 114 18.76 26.49 -24.41
N GLU A 115 17.99 27.42 -24.96
CA GLU A 115 16.76 27.90 -24.34
C GLU A 115 15.70 26.78 -24.26
N VAL A 116 15.61 25.95 -25.31
CA VAL A 116 14.76 24.75 -25.32
C VAL A 116 15.22 23.74 -24.27
N LEU A 117 16.53 23.55 -24.10
CA LEU A 117 17.07 22.65 -23.08
C LEU A 117 16.71 23.12 -21.66
N ASP A 118 16.91 24.40 -21.35
CA ASP A 118 16.55 24.98 -20.06
C ASP A 118 15.04 24.85 -19.78
N ALA A 119 14.21 25.07 -20.82
CA ALA A 119 12.76 24.90 -20.74
C ALA A 119 12.37 23.43 -20.53
N LEU A 120 13.06 22.49 -21.19
CA LEU A 120 12.79 21.07 -21.01
C LEU A 120 13.18 20.59 -19.61
N GLU A 121 14.32 21.06 -19.08
CA GLU A 121 14.78 20.71 -17.74
C GLU A 121 13.81 21.23 -16.65
N SER A 122 13.39 22.49 -16.77
CA SER A 122 12.37 23.07 -15.87
C SER A 122 11.04 22.35 -15.97
N TYR A 123 10.58 22.01 -17.18
CA TYR A 123 9.38 21.19 -17.38
C TYR A 123 9.50 19.81 -16.72
N TYR A 124 10.62 19.12 -16.93
CA TYR A 124 10.86 17.80 -16.38
C TYR A 124 10.80 17.79 -14.85
N LYS A 125 11.39 18.79 -14.18
CA LYS A 125 11.31 18.94 -12.71
C LYS A 125 9.87 19.06 -12.21
N VAL A 126 8.99 19.73 -12.96
CA VAL A 126 7.57 19.85 -12.61
C VAL A 126 6.83 18.55 -12.92
N ALA A 127 7.03 17.99 -14.11
CA ALA A 127 6.36 16.76 -14.55
C ALA A 127 6.70 15.57 -13.65
N MET A 128 7.95 15.44 -13.22
CA MET A 128 8.39 14.38 -12.32
C MET A 128 7.68 14.45 -10.96
N LYS A 129 7.58 15.65 -10.38
CA LYS A 129 6.85 15.83 -9.11
C LYS A 129 5.37 15.47 -9.27
N ARG A 130 4.75 15.95 -10.35
CA ARG A 130 3.34 15.64 -10.64
C ARG A 130 3.13 14.14 -10.83
N PHE A 131 3.99 13.47 -11.57
CA PHE A 131 3.91 12.03 -11.80
C PHE A 131 4.00 11.24 -10.49
N ILE A 132 4.90 11.62 -9.58
CA ILE A 132 5.01 10.98 -8.26
C ILE A 132 3.71 11.15 -7.47
N ASP A 133 3.14 12.35 -7.43
CA ASP A 133 1.87 12.62 -6.77
C ASP A 133 0.70 11.85 -7.42
N ASP A 134 0.64 11.84 -8.75
CA ASP A 134 -0.39 11.15 -9.53
C ASP A 134 -0.31 9.63 -9.29
N VAL A 135 0.89 9.03 -9.23
CA VAL A 135 1.04 7.60 -8.89
C VAL A 135 0.59 7.32 -7.45
N ALA A 136 0.97 8.17 -6.49
CA ALA A 136 0.56 7.99 -5.11
C ALA A 136 -0.97 8.05 -4.97
N VAL A 137 -1.62 9.05 -5.57
CA VAL A 137 -3.06 9.28 -5.42
C VAL A 137 -3.89 8.34 -6.30
N GLU A 138 -3.60 8.26 -7.60
CA GLU A 138 -4.47 7.55 -8.55
C GLU A 138 -4.18 6.04 -8.62
N ALA A 139 -2.89 5.68 -8.51
CA ALA A 139 -2.48 4.29 -8.56
C ALA A 139 -2.59 3.68 -7.15
N ILE A 140 -1.84 4.17 -6.17
CA ILE A 140 -1.79 3.53 -4.85
C ILE A 140 -3.10 3.75 -4.07
N GLU A 141 -3.46 5.00 -3.76
CA GLU A 141 -4.63 5.27 -2.91
C GLU A 141 -5.93 4.84 -3.58
N ALA A 142 -6.19 5.30 -4.80
CA ALA A 142 -7.47 5.07 -5.46
C ALA A 142 -7.64 3.66 -6.06
N SER A 143 -6.57 2.95 -6.43
CA SER A 143 -6.70 1.62 -7.04
C SER A 143 -6.33 0.46 -6.12
N LEU A 144 -5.35 0.64 -5.23
CA LEU A 144 -4.94 -0.41 -4.29
C LEU A 144 -5.62 -0.24 -2.93
N VAL A 145 -5.40 0.88 -2.24
CA VAL A 145 -5.87 1.06 -0.85
C VAL A 145 -7.39 1.07 -0.76
N ALA A 146 -8.06 1.82 -1.65
CA ALA A 146 -9.51 1.90 -1.68
C ALA A 146 -10.21 0.56 -1.99
N GLU A 147 -9.59 -0.29 -2.82
CA GLU A 147 -10.14 -1.61 -3.18
C GLU A 147 -9.76 -2.70 -2.17
N LEU A 148 -8.61 -2.57 -1.51
CA LEU A 148 -8.18 -3.50 -0.46
C LEU A 148 -9.17 -3.50 0.73
N GLY A 149 -9.71 -2.34 1.08
CA GLY A 149 -10.77 -2.22 2.09
C GLY A 149 -12.07 -2.95 1.72
N LYS A 150 -12.31 -3.20 0.43
CA LYS A 150 -13.50 -3.89 -0.10
C LYS A 150 -13.24 -5.35 -0.45
N LEU A 151 -12.02 -5.84 -0.22
CA LEU A 151 -11.60 -7.18 -0.65
C LEU A 151 -12.46 -8.28 0.01
N ILE A 152 -12.80 -8.09 1.29
CA ILE A 152 -13.71 -8.95 2.07
C ILE A 152 -14.82 -8.08 2.65
N ASP A 153 -15.78 -7.75 1.81
CA ASP A 153 -17.00 -7.08 2.24
C ASP A 153 -18.01 -8.10 2.80
N PRO A 154 -18.63 -7.87 3.97
CA PRO A 154 -19.64 -8.78 4.52
C PRO A 154 -20.78 -9.12 3.56
N VAL A 155 -21.18 -8.18 2.70
CA VAL A 155 -22.21 -8.45 1.68
C VAL A 155 -21.67 -9.42 0.64
N SER A 156 -20.45 -9.20 0.13
CA SER A 156 -19.78 -10.14 -0.79
C SER A 156 -19.64 -11.55 -0.20
N VAL A 157 -19.38 -11.68 1.11
CA VAL A 157 -19.29 -12.98 1.78
C VAL A 157 -20.68 -13.63 1.88
N SER A 158 -21.71 -12.86 2.21
CA SER A 158 -23.09 -13.38 2.30
C SER A 158 -23.66 -13.88 0.97
N MET A 159 -23.14 -13.36 -0.16
CA MET A 159 -23.56 -13.74 -1.52
C MET A 159 -22.70 -14.86 -2.14
N MET A 160 -21.74 -15.44 -1.40
CA MET A 160 -20.95 -16.57 -1.89
C MET A 160 -21.83 -17.78 -2.15
N SER A 161 -21.56 -18.52 -3.22
CA SER A 161 -22.32 -19.72 -3.53
C SER A 161 -22.01 -20.83 -2.52
N ASN A 162 -22.94 -21.78 -2.36
CA ASN A 162 -22.70 -22.96 -1.49
C ASN A 162 -21.46 -23.76 -1.92
N LYS A 163 -21.09 -23.72 -3.22
CA LYS A 163 -19.86 -24.37 -3.71
C LYS A 163 -18.62 -23.65 -3.21
N ASP A 164 -18.58 -22.33 -3.32
CA ASP A 164 -17.45 -21.51 -2.86
C ASP A 164 -17.31 -21.56 -1.34
N LEU A 165 -18.44 -21.52 -0.61
CA LEU A 165 -18.47 -21.66 0.85
C LEU A 165 -17.98 -23.03 1.29
N ASN A 166 -18.37 -24.11 0.62
CA ASN A 166 -17.87 -25.45 0.92
C ASN A 166 -16.38 -25.60 0.57
N GLN A 167 -15.87 -24.85 -0.40
CA GLN A 167 -14.44 -24.87 -0.74
C GLN A 167 -13.59 -24.10 0.28
N VAL A 168 -14.12 -23.00 0.83
CA VAL A 168 -13.41 -22.17 1.81
C VAL A 168 -13.59 -22.72 3.24
N ALA A 169 -14.82 -22.97 3.66
CA ALA A 169 -15.20 -23.32 5.03
C ALA A 169 -15.73 -24.75 5.19
N GLY A 170 -15.75 -25.56 4.13
CA GLY A 170 -16.17 -26.95 4.23
C GLY A 170 -15.16 -27.78 5.01
N GLU A 171 -15.68 -28.73 5.79
CA GLU A 171 -14.84 -29.73 6.46
C GLU A 171 -14.08 -30.55 5.43
N THR A 172 -12.79 -30.81 5.69
CA THR A 172 -12.00 -31.74 4.88
C THR A 172 -12.58 -33.16 5.02
N GLU A 173 -12.40 -33.98 4.00
CA GLU A 173 -12.89 -35.36 4.02
C GLU A 173 -12.32 -36.18 5.19
N THR A 174 -11.07 -35.90 5.56
CA THR A 174 -10.42 -36.45 6.74
C THR A 174 -11.12 -36.06 8.04
N SER A 175 -11.53 -34.80 8.18
CA SER A 175 -12.26 -34.32 9.35
C SER A 175 -13.67 -34.91 9.41
N LYS A 176 -14.35 -35.07 8.28
CA LYS A 176 -15.66 -35.74 8.22
C LYS A 176 -15.57 -37.20 8.64
N MET A 177 -14.57 -37.92 8.15
CA MET A 177 -14.34 -39.32 8.49
C MET A 177 -14.01 -39.47 9.97
N LEU A 178 -13.08 -38.65 10.49
CA LEU A 178 -12.72 -38.66 11.91
C LEU A 178 -13.92 -38.34 12.81
N ARG A 179 -14.75 -37.36 12.43
CA ARG A 179 -15.98 -37.04 13.17
C ARG A 179 -16.92 -38.23 13.22
N LYS A 180 -17.13 -38.91 12.09
CA LYS A 180 -17.97 -40.11 12.02
C LYS A 180 -17.43 -41.23 12.90
N ASP A 181 -16.12 -41.47 12.88
CA ASP A 181 -15.48 -42.49 13.71
C ASP A 181 -15.64 -42.18 15.20
N LEU A 182 -15.37 -40.93 15.61
CA LEU A 182 -15.53 -40.47 16.99
C LEU A 182 -16.99 -40.54 17.46
N GLU A 183 -17.96 -40.20 16.60
CA GLU A 183 -19.39 -40.34 16.91
C GLU A 183 -19.77 -41.80 17.16
N THR A 184 -19.20 -42.74 16.38
CA THR A 184 -19.45 -44.17 16.61
C THR A 184 -18.84 -44.66 17.93
N GLU A 185 -17.60 -44.27 18.23
CA GLU A 185 -16.92 -44.64 19.48
C GLU A 185 -17.67 -44.09 20.69
N LEU A 186 -18.12 -42.84 20.61
CA LEU A 186 -18.92 -42.19 21.64
C LEU A 186 -20.26 -42.92 21.84
N GLY A 187 -20.91 -43.36 20.77
CA GLY A 187 -22.13 -44.18 20.82
C GLY A 187 -21.90 -45.50 21.57
N VAL A 188 -20.80 -46.19 21.25
CA VAL A 188 -20.42 -47.44 21.94
C VAL A 188 -20.14 -47.18 23.42
N LEU A 189 -19.39 -46.12 23.74
CA LEU A 189 -19.07 -45.76 25.13
C LEU A 189 -20.34 -45.42 25.94
N LYS A 190 -21.28 -44.68 25.34
CA LYS A 190 -22.58 -44.37 25.96
C LYS A 190 -23.42 -45.63 26.18
N GLY A 191 -23.45 -46.53 25.20
CA GLY A 191 -24.13 -47.82 25.34
C GLY A 191 -23.53 -48.66 26.47
N GLY A 192 -22.20 -48.77 26.52
CA GLY A 192 -21.48 -49.43 27.61
C GLY A 192 -21.78 -48.80 28.98
N MET A 193 -21.81 -47.47 29.05
CA MET A 193 -22.15 -46.75 30.27
C MET A 193 -23.59 -47.02 30.74
N ALA A 194 -24.56 -47.08 29.83
CA ALA A 194 -25.94 -47.42 30.15
C ALA A 194 -26.05 -48.85 30.72
N ILE A 195 -25.34 -49.80 30.13
CA ILE A 195 -25.26 -51.18 30.62
C ILE A 195 -24.65 -51.20 32.03
N CYS A 196 -23.49 -50.55 32.23
CA CYS A 196 -22.87 -50.49 33.55
C CYS A 196 -23.77 -49.85 34.61
N ARG A 197 -24.54 -48.81 34.26
CA ARG A 197 -25.56 -48.21 35.15
C ARG A 197 -26.69 -49.18 35.48
N GLN A 198 -27.18 -49.93 34.49
CA GLN A 198 -28.22 -50.95 34.71
C GLN A 198 -27.71 -52.05 35.66
N PHE A 199 -26.49 -52.54 35.46
CA PHE A 199 -25.89 -53.54 36.34
C PHE A 199 -25.56 -53.02 37.73
N ALA A 200 -25.19 -51.73 37.88
CA ALA A 200 -25.04 -51.11 39.19
C ALA A 200 -26.38 -51.03 39.96
N GLY A 201 -27.50 -50.88 39.25
CA GLY A 201 -28.85 -51.02 39.83
C GLY A 201 -29.24 -52.47 40.16
N PHE A 202 -28.81 -53.44 39.34
CA PHE A 202 -29.06 -54.87 39.56
C PHE A 202 -28.17 -55.50 40.64
N GLY A 203 -26.96 -54.98 40.87
CA GLY A 203 -26.06 -55.43 41.93
C GLY A 203 -26.58 -55.17 43.35
N PHE A 204 -27.61 -54.34 43.49
CA PHE A 204 -28.32 -54.15 44.75
C PHE A 204 -29.40 -55.22 44.99
N LEU A 205 -29.87 -55.93 43.95
CA LEU A 205 -30.95 -56.90 44.06
C LEU A 205 -30.48 -58.37 44.18
N ASP A 206 -29.25 -58.70 43.79
CA ASP A 206 -28.73 -60.09 43.90
C ASP A 206 -28.06 -60.40 45.26
N LEU A 207 -27.84 -59.38 46.10
CA LEU A 207 -27.37 -59.55 47.49
C LEU A 207 -28.50 -59.66 48.52
N VAL A 208 -29.78 -59.60 48.11
CA VAL A 208 -30.93 -59.61 49.03
C VAL A 208 -31.63 -60.98 49.08
N ARG A 209 -31.20 -61.97 48.31
CA ARG A 209 -31.73 -63.35 48.38
C ARG A 209 -30.95 -64.24 49.37
N ASP A 210 -30.63 -63.72 50.55
CA ASP A 210 -30.46 -64.54 51.76
C ASP A 210 -30.76 -63.69 53.01
N GLY A 211 -32.00 -63.86 53.49
CA GLY A 211 -32.63 -63.45 54.77
C GLY A 211 -32.03 -62.35 55.66
N LEU A 212 -32.79 -61.26 55.86
CA LEU A 212 -33.60 -60.97 57.06
C LEU A 212 -34.12 -59.53 57.05
N ASP A 213 -35.43 -59.40 57.27
CA ASP A 213 -36.23 -58.17 57.53
C ASP A 213 -35.80 -57.43 58.82
N PRO A 214 -36.53 -56.38 59.28
CA PRO A 214 -36.92 -55.09 58.70
C PRO A 214 -36.52 -53.94 59.65
N ASP A 215 -36.59 -52.67 59.23
CA ASP A 215 -37.23 -51.59 60.04
C ASP A 215 -36.95 -50.16 59.52
N SER A 216 -38.04 -49.40 59.57
CA SER A 216 -38.15 -47.94 59.70
C SER A 216 -38.01 -47.05 58.45
N ASP A 217 -39.19 -46.70 57.93
CA ASP A 217 -39.69 -45.33 57.77
C ASP A 217 -38.78 -44.29 57.10
N ALA A 218 -39.13 -43.93 55.86
CA ALA A 218 -39.88 -42.70 55.58
C ALA A 218 -39.95 -42.44 54.06
N GLU A 219 -41.13 -41.98 53.65
CA GLU A 219 -41.58 -41.59 52.32
C GLU A 219 -40.86 -40.37 51.69
N PRO A 220 -41.12 -40.06 50.41
CA PRO A 220 -40.15 -39.59 49.42
C PRO A 220 -40.29 -38.09 49.05
N GLU A 221 -39.35 -37.60 48.25
CA GLU A 221 -39.48 -36.64 47.13
C GLU A 221 -38.05 -36.39 46.58
N PRO A 222 -37.81 -36.42 45.25
CA PRO A 222 -38.15 -35.23 44.47
C PRO A 222 -38.75 -35.51 43.08
N ASP A 223 -39.83 -34.79 42.81
CA ASP A 223 -40.10 -34.03 41.59
C ASP A 223 -38.94 -34.02 40.55
N SER A 224 -39.15 -34.75 39.47
CA SER A 224 -38.88 -34.23 38.13
C SER A 224 -39.74 -34.98 37.12
N ASP A 225 -40.84 -34.32 36.77
CA ASP A 225 -41.52 -34.28 35.48
C ASP A 225 -41.45 -35.54 34.59
N GLN A 226 -42.60 -36.20 34.54
CA GLN A 226 -43.00 -37.09 33.46
C GLN A 226 -42.96 -36.39 32.10
N ASP A 227 -42.45 -37.17 31.16
CA ASP A 227 -42.88 -37.23 29.78
C ASP A 227 -44.39 -36.96 29.60
N ASP A 228 -44.82 -36.44 28.45
CA ASP A 228 -45.75 -37.30 27.71
C ASP A 228 -45.79 -37.05 26.21
N ALA A 229 -45.91 -38.18 25.54
CA ALA A 229 -46.21 -38.33 24.14
C ALA A 229 -47.73 -38.26 23.90
N SER A 230 -48.12 -37.91 22.68
CA SER A 230 -49.22 -38.52 21.90
C SER A 230 -49.53 -37.58 20.72
N ASP A 231 -49.28 -37.99 19.48
CA ASP A 231 -50.07 -38.90 18.64
C ASP A 231 -51.28 -38.20 17.97
N SER A 232 -51.20 -38.06 16.64
CA SER A 232 -52.34 -38.03 15.72
C SER A 232 -51.85 -38.06 14.27
N ASP A 233 -51.81 -39.28 13.75
CA ASP A 233 -52.33 -39.73 12.46
C ASP A 233 -52.83 -38.67 11.45
N SER A 234 -52.32 -38.75 10.21
CA SER A 234 -53.08 -38.48 8.98
C SER A 234 -52.28 -38.95 7.75
N GLN A 235 -52.82 -39.98 7.10
CA GLN A 235 -52.49 -40.49 5.76
C GLN A 235 -52.44 -39.40 4.69
N VAL A 236 -51.55 -39.55 3.69
CA VAL A 236 -51.93 -39.64 2.27
C VAL A 236 -50.79 -40.19 1.41
N GLU A 237 -51.11 -41.31 0.77
CA GLU A 237 -50.79 -41.81 -0.58
C GLU A 237 -49.34 -41.89 -1.12
N ALA A 238 -49.07 -43.10 -1.61
CA ALA A 238 -47.98 -43.48 -2.46
C ALA A 238 -48.12 -42.91 -3.87
N GLU A 239 -47.01 -42.72 -4.57
CA GLU A 239 -46.85 -43.22 -5.94
C GLU A 239 -45.36 -43.29 -6.30
N ALA A 240 -45.00 -44.42 -6.89
CA ALA A 240 -43.68 -44.74 -7.42
C ALA A 240 -43.62 -44.31 -8.89
N GLU A 241 -42.48 -43.78 -9.33
CA GLU A 241 -42.07 -43.88 -10.72
C GLU A 241 -40.57 -44.13 -10.82
N ASP A 242 -40.22 -44.73 -11.96
CA ASP A 242 -39.23 -45.76 -12.20
C ASP A 242 -38.40 -45.33 -13.43
N ILE A 243 -37.06 -45.41 -13.34
CA ILE A 243 -36.07 -45.63 -14.45
C ILE A 243 -35.85 -44.47 -15.47
N PRO A 244 -34.70 -44.35 -16.22
CA PRO A 244 -33.43 -45.13 -16.26
C PRO A 244 -32.11 -44.34 -16.13
N GLN A 245 -31.06 -45.13 -15.94
CA GLN A 245 -29.63 -44.88 -16.16
C GLN A 245 -29.29 -44.54 -17.63
N GLU A 246 -28.25 -43.73 -17.87
CA GLU A 246 -27.40 -43.89 -19.07
C GLU A 246 -25.90 -43.73 -18.72
N GLU A 247 -25.23 -44.87 -18.84
CA GLU A 247 -23.90 -45.17 -19.40
C GLU A 247 -22.83 -44.07 -19.50
N THR A 248 -21.73 -44.31 -18.80
CA THR A 248 -20.37 -43.90 -19.18
C THR A 248 -19.94 -44.58 -20.50
N PRO A 249 -18.97 -44.00 -21.22
CA PRO A 249 -17.75 -44.78 -21.39
C PRO A 249 -16.44 -44.02 -21.10
N SER A 250 -15.54 -44.78 -20.45
CA SER A 250 -14.09 -44.63 -20.29
C SER A 250 -13.36 -44.46 -21.64
N MET A 251 -12.07 -44.13 -21.83
CA MET A 251 -10.82 -44.11 -21.06
C MET A 251 -9.84 -43.25 -21.90
N SER A 252 -8.80 -42.67 -21.30
CA SER A 252 -7.40 -43.03 -21.60
C SER A 252 -6.42 -42.12 -20.87
N ASP A 253 -5.36 -42.78 -20.41
CA ASP A 253 -4.18 -42.30 -19.71
C ASP A 253 -3.49 -41.09 -20.35
N ASN A 254 -3.01 -40.16 -19.53
CA ASN A 254 -1.63 -39.72 -19.72
C ASN A 254 -1.00 -39.22 -18.42
N ALA A 255 0.14 -39.83 -18.11
CA ALA A 255 1.05 -39.42 -17.07
C ALA A 255 1.89 -38.21 -17.53
N GLY A 256 2.22 -37.34 -16.58
CA GLY A 256 3.42 -36.52 -16.66
C GLY A 256 3.21 -35.02 -16.80
N GLN A 257 3.99 -34.32 -15.97
CA GLN A 257 4.34 -32.89 -16.01
C GLN A 257 3.39 -31.95 -15.26
N GLY A 258 3.61 -31.88 -13.95
CA GLY A 258 3.35 -30.67 -13.18
C GLY A 258 4.22 -29.54 -13.72
N SER A 259 3.58 -28.62 -14.44
CA SER A 259 4.19 -27.37 -14.89
C SER A 259 4.15 -26.38 -13.73
N SER A 260 5.32 -26.14 -13.13
CA SER A 260 5.59 -24.94 -12.34
C SER A 260 5.43 -23.73 -13.25
N SER A 261 4.42 -22.90 -13.02
CA SER A 261 4.16 -21.70 -13.82
C SER A 261 3.65 -20.53 -12.98
N GLN A 262 4.19 -20.37 -11.76
CA GLN A 262 3.88 -19.21 -10.90
C GLN A 262 4.99 -18.15 -10.82
N ASP A 263 6.16 -18.36 -11.43
CA ASP A 263 7.33 -17.48 -11.22
C ASP A 263 7.40 -16.25 -12.13
N HIS A 264 6.35 -15.89 -12.85
CA HIS A 264 6.41 -14.80 -13.86
C HIS A 264 5.40 -13.65 -13.69
N LEU A 265 4.54 -13.65 -12.68
CA LEU A 265 3.49 -12.60 -12.57
C LEU A 265 3.98 -11.23 -12.07
N TRP A 266 5.20 -11.12 -11.53
CA TRP A 266 5.70 -9.89 -10.86
C TRP A 266 7.01 -9.35 -11.45
N ASN A 267 7.34 -9.72 -12.68
CA ASN A 267 8.56 -9.22 -13.32
C ASN A 267 8.29 -7.85 -13.94
N PHE A 268 8.31 -6.80 -13.13
CA PHE A 268 8.46 -5.44 -13.62
C PHE A 268 9.80 -5.38 -14.37
N GLY A 269 9.73 -5.27 -15.69
CA GLY A 269 10.89 -5.25 -16.56
C GLY A 269 11.98 -4.34 -16.00
N VAL A 270 13.17 -4.90 -15.79
CA VAL A 270 14.35 -4.15 -15.39
C VAL A 270 14.62 -3.14 -16.50
N VAL A 271 14.27 -1.88 -16.26
CA VAL A 271 14.78 -0.76 -17.04
C VAL A 271 16.29 -0.80 -16.86
N LYS A 272 17.03 -1.01 -17.95
CA LYS A 272 18.49 -0.98 -17.92
C LYS A 272 18.94 0.34 -17.31
N PRO A 273 19.79 0.33 -16.26
CA PRO A 273 20.33 1.56 -15.72
C PRO A 273 21.11 2.28 -16.83
N GLN A 274 20.77 3.55 -17.06
CA GLN A 274 21.66 4.45 -17.77
C GLN A 274 22.92 4.65 -16.92
N PRO A 275 24.10 4.84 -17.54
CA PRO A 275 25.35 4.97 -16.79
C PRO A 275 25.22 6.09 -15.76
N GLU A 276 25.53 5.75 -14.51
CA GLU A 276 25.53 6.65 -13.36
C GLU A 276 26.32 7.93 -13.70
N ALA A 277 25.66 9.07 -13.64
CA ALA A 277 26.35 10.35 -13.50
C ALA A 277 26.91 10.41 -12.06
N ASP A 278 28.12 10.97 -11.92
CA ASP A 278 28.80 11.14 -10.64
C ASP A 278 27.84 11.71 -9.56
N PRO A 279 27.92 11.24 -8.30
CA PRO A 279 26.98 11.66 -7.27
C PRO A 279 27.08 13.17 -7.03
N GLU A 280 25.98 13.88 -7.26
CA GLU A 280 25.82 15.27 -6.83
C GLU A 280 25.95 15.36 -5.29
N PRO A 281 26.55 16.43 -4.75
CA PRO A 281 26.72 16.59 -3.32
C PRO A 281 25.36 16.59 -2.60
N SER A 282 25.30 15.86 -1.47
CA SER A 282 24.10 15.72 -0.65
C SER A 282 23.48 17.07 -0.27
N ILE A 283 22.25 17.30 -0.70
CA ILE A 283 21.45 18.45 -0.30
C ILE A 283 20.98 18.20 1.15
N ASP A 284 21.56 18.94 2.09
CA ASP A 284 21.13 18.95 3.49
C ASP A 284 19.80 19.69 3.62
N TYR A 285 18.72 18.93 3.82
CA TYR A 285 17.34 19.45 3.90
C TYR A 285 17.03 20.14 5.24
N ASP A 286 17.94 20.09 6.23
CA ASP A 286 17.66 20.54 7.61
C ASP A 286 18.19 21.95 7.95
N SER A 287 18.73 22.68 6.96
CA SER A 287 19.12 24.09 7.15
C SER A 287 17.92 25.04 6.95
N PRO A 288 17.53 25.86 7.96
CA PRO A 288 16.48 26.86 7.79
C PRO A 288 16.89 27.91 6.75
N ARG A 289 16.34 27.83 5.53
CA ARG A 289 16.46 28.91 4.55
C ARG A 289 15.66 30.11 5.01
N GLU A 290 16.34 31.18 5.44
CA GLU A 290 15.71 32.49 5.65
C GLU A 290 15.22 33.05 4.31
N VAL A 291 13.96 32.81 3.98
CA VAL A 291 13.27 33.47 2.86
C VAL A 291 12.85 34.87 3.32
N PRO A 292 13.26 35.96 2.65
CA PRO A 292 12.90 37.30 3.10
C PRO A 292 11.41 37.56 2.83
N TYR A 293 10.56 37.32 3.83
CA TYR A 293 9.16 37.71 3.78
C TYR A 293 9.01 39.23 3.60
N ARG A 294 8.13 39.66 2.70
CA ARG A 294 7.77 41.08 2.55
C ARG A 294 7.09 41.56 3.84
N LEU A 295 7.83 42.31 4.66
CA LEU A 295 7.32 42.94 5.88
C LEU A 295 6.01 43.68 5.64
N THR A 296 5.02 43.41 6.48
CA THR A 296 3.72 44.09 6.45
C THR A 296 3.86 45.58 6.77
N LYS A 297 2.88 46.41 6.39
CA LYS A 297 2.90 47.86 6.65
C LYS A 297 3.10 48.18 8.14
N LYS A 298 2.55 47.35 9.04
CA LYS A 298 2.66 47.48 10.50
C LYS A 298 4.10 47.20 10.98
N GLU A 299 4.74 46.17 10.44
CA GLU A 299 6.12 45.80 10.80
C GLU A 299 7.14 46.80 10.27
N ARG A 300 6.94 47.32 9.04
CA ARG A 300 7.77 48.41 8.50
C ARG A 300 7.71 49.66 9.37
N LYS A 301 6.51 50.01 9.88
CA LYS A 301 6.33 51.16 10.79
C LYS A 301 7.02 50.93 12.13
N LYS A 302 6.95 49.71 12.68
CA LYS A 302 7.63 49.34 13.93
C LYS A 302 9.15 49.36 13.79
N ARG A 303 9.69 48.90 12.67
CA ARG A 303 11.13 48.93 12.37
C ARG A 303 11.65 50.36 12.21
N LYS A 304 10.93 51.21 11.47
CA LYS A 304 11.26 52.65 11.35
C LYS A 304 11.25 53.37 12.70
N LEU A 305 10.30 53.04 13.58
CA LEU A 305 10.24 53.62 14.93
C LEU A 305 11.42 53.19 15.80
N LYS A 306 11.88 51.93 15.65
CA LYS A 306 13.06 51.42 16.36
C LYS A 306 14.34 52.11 15.88
N GLU A 307 14.52 52.25 14.57
CA GLU A 307 15.66 52.96 13.98
C GLU A 307 15.69 54.44 14.39
N MET A 308 14.53 55.11 14.45
CA MET A 308 14.44 56.49 14.95
C MET A 308 14.86 56.60 16.41
N LYS A 309 14.38 55.70 17.29
CA LYS A 309 14.75 55.70 18.71
C LYS A 309 16.24 55.44 18.93
N GLU A 310 16.82 54.55 18.13
CA GLU A 310 18.24 54.24 18.22
C GLU A 310 19.10 55.40 17.73
N LYS A 311 18.65 56.12 16.68
CA LYS A 311 19.31 57.34 16.20
C LYS A 311 19.27 58.45 17.25
N THR A 312 18.11 58.70 17.87
CA THR A 312 17.99 59.70 18.94
C THR A 312 18.82 59.34 20.18
N LEU A 313 18.99 58.05 20.48
CA LEU A 313 19.84 57.60 21.59
C LEU A 313 21.34 57.79 21.29
N ARG A 314 21.76 57.63 20.03
CA ARG A 314 23.14 57.89 19.60
C ARG A 314 23.46 59.38 19.60
N GLU A 315 22.52 60.22 19.16
CA GLU A 315 22.67 61.69 19.19
C GLU A 315 22.69 62.24 20.62
N ALA A 316 21.89 61.68 21.54
CA ALA A 316 21.93 62.04 22.96
C ALA A 316 23.25 61.63 23.64
N LYS A 317 23.88 60.53 23.19
CA LYS A 317 25.19 60.08 23.68
C LYS A 317 26.37 60.86 23.10
N SER A 318 26.20 61.58 21.99
CA SER A 318 27.25 62.43 21.41
C SER A 318 27.24 63.87 21.94
N LEU A 319 26.26 64.24 22.76
CA LEU A 319 26.09 65.57 23.36
C LEU A 319 26.33 65.58 24.88
N SER A 320 26.74 64.45 25.46
CA SER A 320 27.23 64.30 26.84
C SER A 320 28.72 64.00 26.83
#